data_AF-A0A1H4WL94-F1
#
_entry.id   AF-A0A1H4WL94-F1
#
_cell.length_a   1.000
_cell.length_b   1.000
_cell.length_c   1.000
_cell.angle_alpha   90.00
_cell.angle_beta   90.00
_cell.angle_gamma   90.00
#
_symmetry.space_group_name_H-M   'P 1'
#
loop_
_entity.id
_entity.type
_entity.pdbx_description
1 polymer ?
#
loop_
_entity_poly.entity_id
_entity_poly.type
_entity_poly.pdbx_seq_one_letter_code
_entity_poly.pdbx_strand_id
1 'polypeptide(L)'
;MATKTGKGRRSGVLAKMAGVTAGLALLTVGTVTQAQASTTAGYIGDGYANNTHGVWCVQHLLNDVASDQGYGRPLSEDGVWGPNTRAWVQWYQRTAPSLFGLTVDGIVGKGTGGYLLVEGDQYYGGKNYCYSYVPSKF
;
A
#
# COMPACT_ATOMS: atom_id res chain seq x y z
N MET A 1 -79.52 8.67 0.37
CA MET A 1 -79.47 8.49 -1.10
C MET A 1 -78.56 9.57 -1.68
N ALA A 2 -77.81 9.23 -2.73
CA ALA A 2 -76.88 10.05 -3.51
C ALA A 2 -75.42 10.19 -3.02
N THR A 3 -74.60 9.31 -3.59
CA THR A 3 -73.16 9.31 -3.85
C THR A 3 -72.59 10.62 -4.42
N LYS A 4 -71.31 10.92 -4.15
CA LYS A 4 -70.33 11.15 -5.23
C LYS A 4 -68.85 11.09 -4.82
N THR A 5 -68.13 10.39 -5.67
CA THR A 5 -66.70 10.10 -5.80
C THR A 5 -65.88 11.32 -6.25
N GLY A 6 -64.60 11.39 -5.85
CA GLY A 6 -63.57 12.25 -6.48
C GLY A 6 -62.25 12.29 -5.69
N LYS A 7 -61.33 11.36 -5.91
CA LYS A 7 -60.12 11.51 -6.75
C LYS A 7 -59.24 12.73 -6.40
N GLY A 8 -58.23 12.52 -5.54
CA GLY A 8 -57.16 13.47 -5.25
C GLY A 8 -55.84 12.74 -5.01
N ARG A 9 -55.02 12.66 -6.05
CA ARG A 9 -53.72 11.97 -6.14
C ARG A 9 -52.63 12.92 -5.65
N ARG A 10 -51.69 12.43 -4.82
CA ARG A 10 -50.21 12.57 -4.93
C ARG A 10 -49.55 12.47 -3.55
N SER A 11 -49.20 11.25 -3.17
CA SER A 11 -48.10 10.97 -2.26
C SER A 11 -46.78 11.41 -2.89
N GLY A 12 -45.90 11.99 -2.09
CA GLY A 12 -44.56 12.41 -2.49
C GLY A 12 -43.62 12.53 -1.30
N VAL A 13 -43.56 11.51 -0.45
CA VAL A 13 -42.43 11.33 0.49
C VAL A 13 -41.66 10.12 0.00
N LEU A 14 -40.59 10.38 -0.78
CA LEU A 14 -39.60 9.37 -1.13
C LEU A 14 -38.63 9.22 0.04
N ALA A 15 -38.98 8.36 0.98
CA ALA A 15 -38.00 7.65 1.79
C ALA A 15 -37.43 6.52 0.91
N LYS A 16 -36.15 6.58 0.56
CA LYS A 16 -35.45 5.43 -0.04
C LYS A 16 -34.53 4.83 1.01
N MET A 17 -35.04 3.81 1.68
CA MET A 17 -34.22 2.75 2.28
C MET A 17 -34.86 1.39 2.00
N ALA A 18 -33.98 0.44 1.72
CA ALA A 18 -34.16 -1.02 1.70
C ALA A 18 -34.90 -1.66 0.51
N GLY A 19 -34.32 -2.77 0.02
CA GLY A 19 -35.10 -3.83 -0.61
C GLY A 19 -34.41 -4.58 -1.74
N VAL A 20 -33.63 -5.60 -1.38
CA VAL A 20 -33.10 -6.70 -2.21
C VAL A 20 -34.20 -7.42 -3.02
N THR A 21 -33.91 -7.81 -4.28
CA THR A 21 -34.35 -9.10 -4.92
C THR A 21 -33.69 -9.26 -6.30
N ALA A 22 -32.75 -10.21 -6.47
CA ALA A 22 -32.90 -11.52 -7.14
C ALA A 22 -32.83 -11.44 -8.69
N GLY A 23 -32.00 -12.17 -9.44
CA GLY A 23 -31.08 -13.27 -9.16
C GLY A 23 -30.57 -13.89 -10.47
N LEU A 24 -29.55 -14.76 -10.38
CA LEU A 24 -29.26 -15.97 -11.20
C LEU A 24 -27.83 -16.41 -10.87
N ALA A 25 -27.68 -17.61 -10.32
CA ALA A 25 -26.38 -18.23 -10.09
C ALA A 25 -25.84 -18.80 -11.42
N LEU A 26 -24.71 -18.27 -11.89
CA LEU A 26 -23.82 -18.95 -12.81
C LEU A 26 -22.53 -19.28 -12.06
N LEU A 27 -22.32 -20.56 -11.79
CA LEU A 27 -21.04 -21.12 -11.38
C LEU A 27 -20.07 -21.02 -12.57
N THR A 28 -19.41 -19.87 -12.70
CA THR A 28 -18.22 -19.75 -13.53
C THR A 28 -17.00 -19.81 -12.63
N VAL A 29 -16.32 -20.96 -12.60
CA VAL A 29 -14.92 -21.01 -12.20
C VAL A 29 -14.14 -20.24 -13.27
N GLY A 30 -13.91 -18.96 -13.04
CA GLY A 30 -13.28 -18.06 -13.98
C GLY A 30 -12.66 -16.91 -13.22
N THR A 31 -11.33 -16.86 -13.25
CA THR A 31 -10.41 -15.92 -12.61
C THR A 31 -11.06 -14.64 -12.06
N VAL A 32 -10.99 -14.47 -10.73
CA VAL A 32 -11.18 -13.18 -10.09
C VAL A 32 -10.31 -12.15 -10.81
N THR A 33 -10.93 -11.19 -11.49
CA THR A 33 -10.21 -10.00 -11.95
C THR A 33 -9.87 -9.21 -10.71
N GLN A 34 -8.58 -9.24 -10.36
CA GLN A 34 -8.04 -8.55 -9.20
C GLN A 34 -8.29 -7.06 -9.37
N ALA A 35 -8.92 -6.43 -8.37
CA ALA A 35 -8.95 -4.98 -8.29
C ALA A 35 -7.50 -4.49 -8.24
N GLN A 36 -7.03 -3.81 -9.30
CA GLN A 36 -5.72 -3.19 -9.29
C GLN A 36 -5.77 -1.94 -8.41
N ALA A 37 -5.18 -2.03 -7.21
CA ALA A 37 -4.91 -0.85 -6.41
C ALA A 37 -3.90 0.05 -7.14
N SER A 38 -4.14 1.36 -7.10
CA SER A 38 -3.36 2.41 -7.78
C SER A 38 -1.84 2.26 -7.60
N THR A 39 -1.09 2.49 -8.68
CA THR A 39 0.38 2.31 -8.84
C THR A 39 1.21 3.50 -8.33
N THR A 40 0.74 4.24 -7.34
CA THR A 40 1.58 5.19 -6.59
C THR A 40 1.54 4.75 -5.13
N ALA A 41 2.56 3.98 -4.75
CA ALA A 41 2.56 3.12 -3.57
C ALA A 41 2.14 3.85 -2.28
N GLY A 42 1.20 3.26 -1.55
CA GLY A 42 0.82 3.69 -0.21
C GLY A 42 1.96 3.44 0.78
N TYR A 43 1.84 2.40 1.58
CA TYR A 43 2.87 1.98 2.53
C TYR A 43 3.32 0.56 2.18
N ILE A 44 4.60 0.25 2.39
CA ILE A 44 5.12 -1.13 2.38
C ILE A 44 5.36 -1.52 3.84
N GLY A 45 4.75 -2.60 4.30
CA GLY A 45 4.74 -2.88 5.73
C GLY A 45 3.78 -3.99 6.17
N ASP A 46 3.77 -4.24 7.48
CA ASP A 46 2.74 -5.06 8.12
C ASP A 46 1.35 -4.45 7.89
N GLY A 47 0.37 -5.29 7.57
CA GLY A 47 -1.01 -4.85 7.33
C GLY A 47 -1.27 -4.22 5.96
N TYR A 48 -0.27 -4.17 5.08
CA TYR A 48 -0.40 -3.68 3.71
C TYR A 48 -0.24 -4.79 2.68
N ALA A 49 -0.90 -4.63 1.53
CA ALA A 49 -0.64 -5.46 0.37
C ALA A 49 0.74 -5.09 -0.20
N ASN A 50 1.72 -5.96 0.01
CA ASN A 50 3.10 -5.71 -0.38
C ASN A 50 3.35 -6.19 -1.82
N ASN A 51 3.92 -5.31 -2.65
CA ASN A 51 4.38 -5.64 -3.99
C ASN A 51 5.79 -6.27 -3.92
N THR A 52 6.01 -7.40 -4.59
CA THR A 52 7.31 -8.12 -4.55
C THR A 52 8.49 -7.25 -4.98
N HIS A 53 8.35 -6.42 -6.02
CA HIS A 53 9.41 -5.51 -6.45
C HIS A 53 9.66 -4.39 -5.44
N GLY A 54 8.60 -3.86 -4.81
CA GLY A 54 8.72 -2.86 -3.76
C GLY A 54 9.43 -3.39 -2.52
N VAL A 55 9.10 -4.61 -2.08
CA VAL A 55 9.78 -5.25 -0.96
C VAL A 55 11.23 -5.55 -1.29
N TRP A 56 11.50 -6.10 -2.48
CA TRP A 56 12.86 -6.38 -2.93
C TRP A 56 13.70 -5.10 -2.94
N CYS A 57 13.15 -3.99 -3.46
CA CYS A 57 13.80 -2.69 -3.44
C CYS A 57 14.12 -2.20 -2.03
N VAL A 58 13.19 -2.35 -1.07
CA VAL A 58 13.45 -2.02 0.34
C VAL A 58 14.58 -2.88 0.89
N GLN A 59 14.56 -4.19 0.64
CA GLN A 59 15.60 -5.13 1.12
C GLN A 59 16.97 -4.79 0.52
N HIS A 60 17.03 -4.51 -0.78
CA HIS A 60 18.27 -4.18 -1.49
C HIS A 60 18.89 -2.88 -0.98
N LEU A 61 18.10 -1.81 -0.94
CA LEU A 61 18.57 -0.51 -0.50
C LEU A 61 18.95 -0.52 1.00
N LEU A 62 18.24 -1.27 1.84
CA LEU A 62 18.64 -1.48 3.24
C LEU A 62 19.96 -2.25 3.37
N ASN A 63 20.17 -3.28 2.55
CA ASN A 63 21.43 -4.01 2.53
C ASN A 63 22.61 -3.11 2.13
N ASP A 64 22.39 -2.22 1.17
CA ASP A 64 23.40 -1.27 0.73
C ASP A 64 23.75 -0.27 1.84
N VAL A 65 22.74 0.40 2.42
CA VAL A 65 22.92 1.31 3.57
C VAL A 65 23.58 0.60 4.76
N ALA A 66 23.16 -0.63 5.07
CA ALA A 66 23.73 -1.41 6.17
C ALA A 66 25.20 -1.77 5.90
N SER A 67 25.53 -2.10 4.64
CA SER A 67 26.89 -2.42 4.22
C SER A 67 27.81 -1.21 4.37
N ASP A 68 27.37 -0.03 3.94
CA ASP A 68 28.12 1.22 4.09
C ASP A 68 28.36 1.60 5.56
N GLN A 69 27.47 1.19 6.45
CA GLN A 69 27.61 1.37 7.89
C GLN A 69 28.36 0.22 8.59
N GLY A 70 28.90 -0.76 7.84
CA GLY A 70 29.71 -1.85 8.37
C GLY A 70 28.92 -3.03 8.95
N TYR A 71 27.61 -3.11 8.73
CA TYR A 71 26.77 -4.24 9.17
C TYR A 71 26.68 -5.36 8.12
N GLY A 72 27.30 -5.20 6.94
CA GLY A 72 27.20 -6.14 5.83
C GLY A 72 25.82 -6.12 5.17
N ARG A 73 25.40 -7.25 4.59
CA ARG A 73 24.11 -7.41 3.86
C ARG A 73 23.18 -8.37 4.63
N PRO A 74 22.44 -7.88 5.63
CA PRO A 74 21.72 -8.71 6.60
C PRO A 74 20.37 -9.27 6.12
N LEU A 75 19.84 -8.78 4.99
CA LEU A 75 18.56 -9.20 4.43
C LEU A 75 18.75 -10.11 3.23
N SER A 76 17.94 -11.17 3.14
CA SER A 76 17.69 -11.85 1.87
C SER A 76 16.86 -10.94 0.97
N GLU A 77 17.24 -10.85 -0.29
CA GLU A 77 16.54 -10.06 -1.31
C GLU A 77 15.53 -10.94 -2.06
N ASP A 78 14.56 -11.45 -1.33
CA ASP A 78 13.55 -12.40 -1.82
C ASP A 78 12.24 -11.73 -2.24
N GLY A 79 12.10 -10.42 -1.99
CA GLY A 79 10.87 -9.68 -2.28
C GLY A 79 9.68 -10.09 -1.39
N VAL A 80 9.93 -10.78 -0.28
CA VAL A 80 8.92 -11.22 0.67
C VAL A 80 9.00 -10.38 1.94
N TRP A 81 7.90 -9.72 2.28
CA TRP A 81 7.86 -8.91 3.50
C TRP A 81 7.77 -9.82 4.72
N GLY A 82 8.75 -9.73 5.60
CA GLY A 82 8.83 -10.54 6.82
C GLY A 82 9.35 -9.76 8.02
N PRO A 83 9.37 -10.40 9.21
CA PRO A 83 9.79 -9.77 10.45
C PRO A 83 11.24 -9.27 10.40
N ASN A 84 12.14 -9.94 9.67
CA ASN A 84 13.51 -9.49 9.50
C ASN A 84 13.59 -8.18 8.68
N THR A 85 12.87 -8.10 7.56
CA THR A 85 12.77 -6.86 6.76
C THR A 85 12.23 -5.72 7.60
N ARG A 86 11.14 -5.95 8.36
CA ARG A 86 10.59 -4.95 9.28
C ARG A 86 11.61 -4.48 10.32
N ALA A 87 12.35 -5.41 10.94
CA ALA A 87 13.34 -5.07 11.96
C ALA A 87 14.43 -4.14 11.39
N TRP A 88 14.88 -4.39 10.16
CA TRP A 88 15.85 -3.54 9.48
C TRP A 88 15.28 -2.20 9.01
N VAL A 89 14.00 -2.14 8.64
CA VAL A 89 13.31 -0.85 8.42
C VAL A 89 13.31 -0.03 9.70
N GLN A 90 13.00 -0.63 10.84
CA GLN A 90 13.03 0.09 12.11
C GLN A 90 14.45 0.47 12.55
N TRP A 91 15.46 -0.37 12.29
CA TRP A 91 16.86 -0.01 12.48
C TRP A 91 17.20 1.24 11.67
N TYR A 92 16.87 1.24 10.38
CA TYR A 92 17.12 2.38 9.49
C TYR A 92 16.40 3.64 9.97
N GLN A 93 15.13 3.54 10.33
CA GLN A 93 14.36 4.66 10.89
C GLN A 93 14.98 5.24 12.19
N ARG A 94 15.76 4.45 12.94
CA ARG A 94 16.48 4.90 14.16
C ARG A 94 17.84 5.51 13.85
N THR A 95 18.56 4.97 12.87
CA THR A 95 19.97 5.29 12.64
C THR A 95 20.20 6.29 11.52
N ALA A 96 19.25 6.45 10.61
CA ALA A 96 19.45 7.23 9.41
C ALA A 96 19.69 8.72 9.75
N PRO A 97 20.87 9.25 9.41
CA PRO A 97 21.35 10.55 9.87
C PRO A 97 20.62 11.73 9.20
N SER A 98 20.02 11.53 8.03
CA SER A 98 19.24 12.54 7.31
C SER A 98 17.82 12.76 7.89
N LEU A 99 17.44 12.00 8.93
CA LEU A 99 16.06 11.72 9.35
C LEU A 99 15.69 12.23 10.74
N PHE A 100 16.05 13.46 11.10
CA PHE A 100 15.38 14.09 12.25
C PHE A 100 13.86 14.09 12.00
N GLY A 101 13.12 13.21 12.69
CA GLY A 101 11.65 13.15 12.65
C GLY A 101 11.00 11.97 11.92
N LEU A 102 11.71 10.89 11.55
CA LEU A 102 11.01 9.65 11.18
C LEU A 102 10.39 8.95 12.39
N THR A 103 9.18 8.43 12.18
CA THR A 103 8.54 7.52 13.15
C THR A 103 9.16 6.14 13.01
N VAL A 104 9.51 5.51 14.13
CA VAL A 104 10.10 4.17 14.17
C VAL A 104 8.99 3.12 14.30
N ASP A 105 8.21 2.95 13.24
CA ASP A 105 7.05 2.05 13.18
C ASP A 105 7.34 0.74 12.43
N GLY A 106 8.41 0.70 11.63
CA GLY A 106 8.74 -0.43 10.76
C GLY A 106 7.94 -0.46 9.48
N ILE A 107 7.34 0.67 9.09
CA ILE A 107 6.56 0.82 7.87
C ILE A 107 7.32 1.76 6.92
N VAL A 108 7.50 1.34 5.67
CA VAL A 108 8.08 2.19 4.64
C VAL A 108 6.98 3.06 4.04
N GLY A 109 6.81 4.25 4.61
CA GLY A 109 6.03 5.34 4.03
C GLY A 109 6.88 6.29 3.20
N LYS A 110 6.26 7.34 2.65
CA LYS A 110 6.92 8.31 1.74
C LYS A 110 8.18 8.97 2.30
N GLY A 111 8.25 9.14 3.63
CA GLY A 111 9.47 9.61 4.31
C GLY A 111 10.56 8.55 4.19
N THR A 112 10.38 7.43 4.90
CA THR A 112 11.32 6.29 4.91
C THR A 112 11.78 5.89 3.52
N GLY A 113 10.86 5.67 2.58
CA GLY A 113 11.21 5.25 1.23
C GLY A 113 11.92 6.33 0.42
N GLY A 114 11.52 7.60 0.55
CA GLY A 114 12.21 8.71 -0.12
C GLY A 114 13.68 8.83 0.28
N TYR A 115 13.99 8.62 1.55
CA TYR A 115 15.37 8.66 2.03
C TYR A 115 16.16 7.40 1.70
N LEU A 116 15.53 6.22 1.77
CA LEU A 116 16.13 4.97 1.30
C LEU A 116 16.55 5.04 -0.18
N LEU A 117 15.75 5.69 -1.03
CA LEU A 117 16.09 5.92 -2.43
C LEU A 117 17.30 6.84 -2.58
N VAL A 118 17.50 7.81 -1.69
CA VAL A 118 18.63 8.74 -1.76
C VAL A 118 19.90 8.14 -1.17
N GLU A 119 19.79 7.41 -0.07
CA GLU A 119 20.94 6.90 0.69
C GLU A 119 21.42 5.53 0.23
N GLY A 120 20.55 4.69 -0.32
CA GLY A 120 20.98 3.46 -0.98
C GLY A 120 21.62 3.73 -2.34
N ASP A 121 22.13 2.67 -2.94
CA ASP A 121 22.84 2.71 -4.20
C ASP A 121 22.03 3.43 -5.29
N GLN A 122 22.73 4.24 -6.08
CA GLN A 122 22.11 5.01 -7.15
C GLN A 122 21.88 4.20 -8.43
N TYR A 123 22.18 2.90 -8.45
CA TYR A 123 21.90 2.03 -9.59
C TYR A 123 20.45 1.57 -9.58
N TYR A 124 19.94 1.10 -8.44
CA TYR A 124 18.53 0.76 -8.26
C TYR A 124 17.71 1.87 -7.59
N GLY A 125 18.33 2.64 -6.68
CA GLY A 125 17.71 3.76 -5.98
C GLY A 125 17.57 5.03 -6.84
N GLY A 126 17.60 6.19 -6.19
CA GLY A 126 17.44 7.50 -6.81
C GLY A 126 16.11 7.60 -7.57
N LYS A 127 16.17 7.97 -8.86
CA LYS A 127 15.04 7.98 -9.80
C LYS A 127 15.00 6.76 -10.73
N ASN A 128 15.70 5.68 -10.38
CA ASN A 128 15.82 4.48 -11.21
C ASN A 128 14.73 3.46 -10.86
N TYR A 129 15.04 2.17 -11.03
CA TYR A 129 14.08 1.07 -10.92
C TYR A 129 13.22 1.15 -9.65
N CYS A 130 13.83 1.32 -8.48
CA CYS A 130 13.11 1.30 -7.20
C CYS A 130 12.23 2.52 -6.95
N TYR A 131 12.48 3.63 -7.65
CA TYR A 131 11.65 4.83 -7.54
C TYR A 131 10.17 4.56 -7.89
N SER A 132 9.92 3.63 -8.82
CA SER A 132 8.56 3.28 -9.23
C SER A 132 7.82 2.37 -8.22
N TYR A 133 8.54 1.77 -7.27
CA TYR A 133 8.00 0.76 -6.37
C TYR A 133 8.08 1.14 -4.88
N VAL A 134 8.97 2.05 -4.51
CA VAL A 134 9.17 2.50 -3.12
C VAL A 134 8.43 3.83 -2.91
N PRO A 135 7.59 3.96 -1.86
CA PRO A 135 6.92 5.22 -1.55
C PRO A 135 7.91 6.37 -1.33
N SER A 136 7.79 7.45 -2.09
CA SER A 136 8.60 8.66 -1.94
C SER A 136 7.74 9.93 -1.87
N LYS A 137 8.34 11.04 -1.42
CA LYS A 137 7.79 12.41 -1.59
C LYS A 137 8.39 13.15 -2.79
N PHE A 138 9.45 12.62 -3.37
CA PHE A 138 10.25 13.22 -4.44
C PHE A 138 9.97 12.55 -5.76
#